data_AF-A0A821SFC6-F1
#
_entry.id   AF-A0A821SFC6-F1
#
_cell.length_a   1.000
_cell.length_b   1.000
_cell.length_c   1.000
_cell.angle_alpha   90.00
_cell.angle_beta   90.00
_cell.angle_gamma   90.00
#
_symmetry.space_group_name_H-M   'P 1'
#
loop_
_entity.id
_entity.type
_entity.pdbx_description
1 polymer ?
#
loop_
_entity_poly.entity_id
_entity_poly.type
_entity_poly.pdbx_seq_one_letter_code
_entity_poly.pdbx_strand_id
1 'polypeptide(L)'
;MYRLCVRRCASTFSLRYTTINEPILEYRRNSNEIQQVQKILEEYQLKVTRIPCIIDGKEFWTNDIQKQVLPFDHQHVLAEYCYADKSIIQKAIDRAAKNQATWNAIPIEQRANIFLKAADLAADLKWRSRLVASTMLGQGKTVFQAEIDAACELIDFWRFNVQHMAAAMAYQPTST
;
A
#
# COMPACT_ATOMS: atom_id res chain seq x y z
N MET A 1 -31.10 34.68 -8.63
CA MET A 1 -30.09 35.05 -7.62
C MET A 1 -29.89 33.87 -6.67
N TYR A 2 -28.98 32.94 -6.98
CA TYR A 2 -28.59 31.89 -6.04
C TYR A 2 -27.19 32.21 -5.54
N ARG A 3 -27.11 32.79 -4.33
CA ARG A 3 -25.85 32.95 -3.62
C ARG A 3 -25.41 31.56 -3.14
N LEU A 4 -24.45 30.97 -3.84
CA LEU A 4 -23.63 29.89 -3.28
C LEU A 4 -22.86 30.48 -2.10
N CYS A 5 -23.43 30.31 -0.91
CA CYS A 5 -22.74 30.55 0.35
C CYS A 5 -21.65 29.48 0.46
N VAL A 6 -20.46 29.80 -0.04
CA VAL A 6 -19.24 29.06 0.29
C VAL A 6 -19.00 29.29 1.78
N ARG A 7 -19.59 28.45 2.63
CA ARG A 7 -19.15 28.32 4.01
C ARG A 7 -17.71 27.83 3.92
N ARG A 8 -16.76 28.78 3.98
CA ARG A 8 -15.36 28.51 4.28
C ARG A 8 -15.35 27.80 5.62
N CYS A 9 -15.30 26.48 5.59
CA CYS A 9 -14.82 25.71 6.72
C CYS A 9 -13.34 26.03 6.82
N ALA A 10 -13.00 27.11 7.53
CA ALA A 10 -11.67 27.30 8.05
C ALA A 10 -11.48 26.25 9.15
N SER A 11 -11.38 24.97 8.77
CA SER A 11 -10.78 23.98 9.64
C SER A 11 -9.30 24.33 9.66
N THR A 12 -8.83 24.87 10.78
CA THR A 12 -7.41 24.95 11.09
C THR A 12 -6.86 23.53 11.02
N PHE A 13 -6.34 23.16 9.85
CA PHE A 13 -5.66 21.90 9.63
C PHE A 13 -4.43 21.91 10.55
N SER A 14 -4.54 21.21 11.67
CA SER A 14 -3.58 21.28 12.78
C SER A 14 -2.55 20.15 12.75
N LEU A 15 -2.52 19.34 11.68
CA LEU A 15 -1.58 18.24 11.58
C LEU A 15 -0.18 18.79 11.23
N ARG A 16 0.56 19.23 12.24
CA ARG A 16 2.02 19.38 12.14
C ARG A 16 2.64 17.99 12.28
N TYR A 17 2.68 17.27 11.16
CA TYR A 17 3.31 15.96 11.07
C TYR A 17 4.69 16.12 10.43
N THR A 18 5.74 15.90 11.21
CA THR A 18 7.11 15.82 10.72
C THR A 18 7.50 14.35 10.69
N THR A 19 7.99 13.89 9.54
CA THR A 19 8.46 12.53 9.35
C THR A 19 9.97 12.48 9.13
N ILE A 20 10.53 11.29 9.35
CA ILE A 20 11.91 10.95 9.07
C ILE A 20 11.90 9.68 8.21
N ASN A 21 12.98 9.46 7.46
CA ASN A 21 13.13 8.23 6.70
C ASN A 21 13.09 7.00 7.61
N GLU A 22 12.41 5.98 7.13
CA GLU A 22 12.33 4.69 7.79
C GLU A 22 13.73 4.07 7.88
N PRO A 23 14.18 3.65 9.08
CA PRO A 23 15.46 2.98 9.24
C PRO A 23 15.54 1.71 8.39
N ILE A 24 16.67 1.52 7.72
CA ILE A 24 16.98 0.31 6.97
C ILE A 24 17.44 -0.75 7.97
N LEU A 25 16.78 -1.91 7.98
CA LEU A 25 17.23 -3.05 8.76
C LEU A 25 18.43 -3.74 8.09
N GLU A 26 19.37 -4.19 8.90
CA GLU A 26 20.67 -4.69 8.40
C GLU A 26 20.67 -6.19 8.07
N TYR A 27 19.69 -6.95 8.56
CA TYR A 27 19.56 -8.40 8.34
C TYR A 27 20.82 -9.19 8.69
N ARG A 28 21.45 -8.84 9.82
CA ARG A 28 22.66 -9.52 10.30
C ARG A 28 22.39 -10.99 10.59
N ARG A 29 23.44 -11.81 10.56
CA ARG A 29 23.36 -13.22 10.96
C ARG A 29 22.73 -13.37 12.36
N ASN A 30 21.76 -14.27 12.48
CA ASN A 30 20.99 -14.56 13.70
C ASN A 30 20.12 -13.42 14.25
N SER A 31 19.96 -12.32 13.51
CA SER A 31 19.01 -11.25 13.89
C SER A 31 17.55 -11.73 13.85
N ASN A 32 16.65 -11.00 14.52
CA ASN A 32 15.23 -11.36 14.53
C ASN A 32 14.62 -11.20 13.13
N GLU A 33 15.02 -10.15 12.42
CA GLU A 33 14.52 -9.84 11.09
C GLU A 33 14.90 -10.90 10.05
N ILE A 34 16.13 -11.43 10.08
CA ILE A 34 16.50 -12.49 9.14
C ILE A 34 15.75 -13.80 9.44
N GLN A 35 15.60 -14.16 10.72
CA GLN A 35 14.85 -15.35 11.13
C GLN A 35 13.38 -15.26 10.70
N GLN A 36 12.76 -14.09 10.88
CA GLN A 36 11.37 -13.86 10.51
C GLN A 36 11.17 -13.91 9.00
N VAL A 37 12.07 -13.31 8.20
CA VAL A 37 12.03 -13.39 6.74
C VAL A 37 12.21 -14.83 6.26
N GLN A 38 13.20 -15.56 6.78
CA GLN A 38 13.42 -16.97 6.42
C GLN A 38 12.18 -17.83 6.66
N LYS A 39 11.54 -17.68 7.81
CA LYS A 39 10.29 -18.39 8.12
C LYS A 39 9.18 -18.11 7.10
N ILE A 40 9.02 -16.85 6.67
CA ILE A 40 7.97 -16.49 5.70
C ILE A 40 8.34 -16.97 4.29
N LEU A 41 9.62 -16.93 3.91
CA LEU A 41 10.09 -17.48 2.64
C LEU A 41 9.74 -18.97 2.52
N GLU A 42 9.94 -19.73 3.60
CA GLU A 42 9.53 -21.14 3.67
C GLU A 42 8.00 -21.27 3.58
N GLU A 43 7.25 -20.52 4.38
CA GLU A 43 5.78 -20.57 4.40
C GLU A 43 5.16 -20.31 3.01
N TYR A 44 5.67 -19.31 2.29
CA TYR A 44 5.10 -18.88 1.01
C TYR A 44 5.41 -19.84 -0.14
N GLN A 45 6.53 -20.55 -0.08
CA GLN A 45 6.88 -21.55 -1.10
C GLN A 45 6.13 -22.88 -0.92
N LEU A 46 5.47 -23.12 0.22
CA LEU A 46 4.73 -24.36 0.47
C LEU A 46 3.33 -24.39 -0.16
N LYS A 47 2.83 -23.27 -0.68
CA LYS A 47 1.48 -23.17 -1.24
C LYS A 47 1.41 -22.19 -2.39
N VAL A 48 0.59 -22.51 -3.39
CA VAL A 48 0.24 -21.56 -4.45
C VAL A 48 -0.81 -20.59 -3.92
N THR A 49 -0.45 -19.31 -3.80
CA THR A 49 -1.36 -18.28 -3.30
C THR A 49 -2.35 -17.88 -4.39
N ARG A 50 -3.66 -17.92 -4.09
CA ARG A 50 -4.70 -17.48 -5.02
C ARG A 50 -5.00 -15.99 -4.80
N ILE A 51 -4.78 -15.17 -5.82
CA ILE A 51 -4.91 -13.71 -5.78
C ILE A 51 -6.08 -13.27 -6.70
N PRO A 52 -7.26 -12.95 -6.13
CA PRO A 52 -8.42 -12.49 -6.92
C PRO A 52 -8.30 -11.02 -7.31
N CYS A 53 -9.12 -10.59 -8.26
CA CYS A 53 -9.47 -9.18 -8.38
C CYS A 53 -10.34 -8.76 -7.18
N ILE A 54 -10.03 -7.65 -6.52
CA ILE A 54 -10.83 -7.13 -5.39
C ILE A 54 -11.57 -5.86 -5.82
N ILE A 55 -12.90 -5.87 -5.77
CA ILE A 55 -13.74 -4.69 -6.04
C ILE A 55 -14.69 -4.50 -4.87
N ASP A 56 -14.63 -3.33 -4.22
CA ASP A 56 -15.53 -2.95 -3.12
C ASP A 56 -15.51 -4.00 -1.98
N GLY A 57 -14.32 -4.52 -1.67
CA GLY A 57 -14.11 -5.55 -0.65
C GLY A 57 -14.53 -6.97 -1.03
N LYS A 58 -14.93 -7.21 -2.29
CA LYS A 58 -15.37 -8.53 -2.77
C LYS A 58 -14.39 -9.10 -3.78
N GLU A 59 -14.19 -10.41 -3.71
CA GLU A 59 -13.34 -11.17 -4.61
C GLU A 59 -14.06 -11.52 -5.92
N PHE A 60 -13.36 -11.37 -7.04
CA PHE A 60 -13.83 -11.73 -8.38
C PHE A 60 -12.77 -12.57 -9.10
N TRP A 61 -13.25 -13.57 -9.83
CA TRP A 61 -12.45 -14.50 -10.62
C TRP A 61 -12.95 -14.56 -12.06
N THR A 62 -12.03 -14.74 -13.00
CA THR A 62 -12.33 -15.14 -14.38
C THR A 62 -11.71 -16.51 -14.66
N ASN A 63 -12.03 -17.07 -15.84
CA ASN A 63 -11.40 -18.30 -16.31
C ASN A 63 -10.02 -18.07 -16.93
N ASP A 64 -9.60 -16.81 -17.11
CA ASP A 64 -8.29 -16.44 -17.64
C ASP A 64 -7.25 -16.42 -16.51
N ILE A 65 -6.88 -17.62 -16.05
CA ILE A 65 -5.95 -17.83 -14.94
C ILE A 65 -4.51 -17.67 -15.41
N GLN A 66 -3.79 -16.82 -14.71
CA GLN A 66 -2.39 -16.51 -14.90
C GLN A 66 -1.58 -16.97 -13.69
N LYS A 67 -0.27 -17.14 -13.90
CA LYS A 67 0.67 -17.62 -12.88
C LYS A 67 1.78 -16.61 -12.66
N GLN A 68 2.12 -16.38 -11.39
CA GLN A 68 3.38 -15.77 -11.01
C GLN A 68 4.31 -16.88 -10.52
N VAL A 69 5.45 -17.02 -11.18
CA VAL A 69 6.50 -17.98 -10.83
C VAL A 69 7.64 -17.28 -10.11
N LEU A 70 8.52 -18.03 -9.45
CA LEU A 70 9.76 -17.47 -8.90
C LEU A 70 10.71 -17.10 -10.05
N PRO A 71 11.26 -15.87 -10.12
CA PRO A 71 12.19 -15.49 -11.20
C PRO A 71 13.52 -16.27 -11.21
N PHE A 72 13.88 -16.91 -10.10
CA PHE A 72 15.08 -17.74 -9.98
C PHE A 72 14.77 -19.25 -10.04
N ASP A 73 13.50 -19.63 -10.06
CA ASP A 73 13.02 -21.01 -10.28
C ASP A 73 11.64 -20.97 -10.95
N HIS A 74 11.66 -20.77 -12.28
CA HIS A 74 10.45 -20.55 -13.07
C HIS A 74 9.49 -21.75 -13.10
N GLN A 75 9.91 -22.94 -12.64
CA GLN A 75 9.03 -24.11 -12.51
C GLN A 75 8.18 -24.03 -11.24
N HIS A 76 8.60 -23.24 -10.26
CA HIS A 76 7.87 -23.03 -9.01
C HIS A 76 6.81 -21.94 -9.18
N VAL A 77 5.54 -22.32 -9.06
CA VAL A 77 4.41 -21.39 -9.09
C VAL A 77 4.17 -20.84 -7.69
N LEU A 78 4.40 -19.55 -7.50
CA LEU A 78 4.19 -18.85 -6.23
C LEU A 78 2.72 -18.44 -6.05
N ALA A 79 2.11 -17.92 -7.12
CA ALA A 79 0.74 -17.46 -7.08
C ALA A 79 -0.02 -17.71 -8.39
N GLU A 80 -1.33 -17.87 -8.24
CA GLU A 80 -2.30 -17.89 -9.34
C GLU A 80 -3.24 -16.70 -9.19
N TYR A 81 -3.42 -15.95 -10.26
CA TYR A 81 -4.31 -14.79 -10.33
C TYR A 81 -5.13 -14.86 -11.62
N CYS A 82 -6.09 -13.96 -11.80
CA CYS A 82 -6.87 -13.91 -13.03
C CYS A 82 -6.78 -12.54 -13.69
N TYR A 83 -6.77 -12.50 -15.02
CA TYR A 83 -6.96 -11.24 -15.73
C TYR A 83 -8.42 -10.81 -15.66
N ALA A 84 -8.63 -9.53 -15.35
CA ALA A 84 -9.95 -8.93 -15.30
C ALA A 84 -10.49 -8.77 -16.72
N ASP A 85 -11.69 -9.29 -16.97
CA ASP A 85 -12.41 -9.04 -18.22
C ASP A 85 -13.03 -7.63 -18.24
N LYS A 86 -13.58 -7.25 -19.40
CA LYS A 86 -14.25 -5.95 -19.58
C LYS A 86 -15.36 -5.72 -18.55
N SER A 87 -16.08 -6.76 -18.12
CA SER A 87 -17.17 -6.65 -17.17
C SER A 87 -16.68 -6.36 -15.74
N ILE A 88 -15.59 -7.01 -15.32
CA ILE A 88 -14.93 -6.77 -14.03
C ILE A 88 -14.33 -5.37 -14.01
N ILE A 89 -13.65 -4.95 -15.10
CA ILE A 89 -13.08 -3.61 -15.22
C ILE A 89 -14.18 -2.55 -15.14
N GLN A 90 -15.28 -2.69 -15.90
CA GLN A 90 -16.38 -1.72 -15.85
C GLN A 90 -16.99 -1.66 -14.46
N LYS A 91 -17.17 -2.80 -13.79
CA LYS A 91 -17.66 -2.86 -12.41
C LYS A 91 -16.74 -2.14 -11.43
N ALA A 92 -15.42 -2.28 -11.58
CA ALA A 92 -14.44 -1.57 -10.76
C ALA A 92 -14.56 -0.05 -10.95
N ILE A 93 -14.67 0.41 -12.20
CA ILE A 93 -14.86 1.84 -12.56
C ILE A 93 -16.14 2.38 -11.92
N ASP A 94 -17.27 1.70 -12.14
CA ASP A 94 -18.57 2.15 -11.65
C ASP A 94 -18.59 2.25 -10.11
N ARG A 95 -17.95 1.28 -9.43
CA ARG A 95 -17.85 1.27 -7.96
C ARG A 95 -16.95 2.38 -7.44
N ALA A 96 -15.80 2.58 -8.06
CA ALA A 96 -14.90 3.68 -7.71
C ALA A 96 -15.58 5.05 -7.90
N ALA A 97 -16.24 5.27 -9.05
CA ALA A 97 -16.95 6.51 -9.34
C ALA A 97 -18.10 6.76 -8.37
N LYS A 98 -18.89 5.72 -8.06
CA LYS A 98 -19.99 5.80 -7.08
C LYS A 98 -19.50 6.18 -5.69
N ASN A 99 -18.36 5.63 -5.25
CA ASN A 99 -17.84 5.83 -3.90
C ASN A 99 -16.96 7.10 -3.76
N GLN A 100 -16.61 7.75 -4.88
CA GLN A 100 -15.73 8.92 -4.90
C GLN A 100 -16.23 10.07 -4.02
N ALA A 101 -17.52 10.41 -4.11
CA ALA A 101 -18.10 11.52 -3.35
C ALA A 101 -18.03 11.25 -1.84
N THR A 102 -18.28 10.01 -1.41
CA THR A 102 -18.18 9.60 -0.01
C THR A 102 -16.74 9.69 0.47
N TRP A 103 -15.77 9.16 -0.29
CA TRP A 103 -14.35 9.25 0.05
C TRP A 103 -13.87 10.71 0.11
N ASN A 104 -14.35 11.58 -0.78
CA ASN A 104 -13.96 12.99 -0.80
C ASN A 104 -14.56 13.79 0.37
N ALA A 105 -15.71 13.36 0.90
CA ALA A 105 -16.33 13.98 2.07
C ALA A 105 -15.65 13.58 3.39
N ILE A 106 -14.83 12.53 3.41
CA ILE A 106 -14.06 12.14 4.60
C ILE A 106 -13.04 13.25 4.91
N PRO A 107 -12.97 13.74 6.18
CA PRO A 107 -11.96 14.69 6.59
C PRO A 107 -10.56 14.20 6.21
N ILE A 108 -9.78 15.10 5.64
CA ILE A 108 -8.47 14.77 5.07
C ILE A 108 -7.49 14.23 6.12
N GLU A 109 -7.61 14.62 7.39
CA GLU A 109 -6.87 14.03 8.51
C GLU A 109 -7.22 12.55 8.70
N GLN A 110 -8.50 12.17 8.56
CA GLN A 110 -8.92 10.77 8.66
C GLN A 110 -8.41 9.95 7.47
N ARG A 111 -8.37 10.54 6.27
CA ARG A 111 -7.75 9.90 5.10
C ARG A 111 -6.25 9.70 5.33
N ALA A 112 -5.55 10.70 5.86
CA ALA A 112 -4.13 10.60 6.21
C ALA A 112 -3.86 9.48 7.22
N ASN A 113 -4.70 9.33 8.24
CA ASN A 113 -4.56 8.29 9.26
C ASN A 113 -4.59 6.87 8.70
N ILE A 114 -5.27 6.63 7.58
CA ILE A 114 -5.25 5.31 6.91
C ILE A 114 -3.84 4.99 6.41
N PHE A 115 -3.17 5.95 5.77
CA PHE A 115 -1.80 5.77 5.26
C PHE A 115 -0.78 5.71 6.38
N LEU A 116 -0.91 6.55 7.42
CA LEU A 116 -0.05 6.47 8.60
C LEU A 116 -0.19 5.11 9.30
N LYS A 117 -1.42 4.59 9.42
CA LYS A 117 -1.65 3.27 9.99
C LYS A 117 -1.06 2.16 9.14
N ALA A 118 -1.16 2.26 7.81
CA ALA A 118 -0.52 1.32 6.88
C ALA A 118 1.01 1.34 7.02
N ALA A 119 1.61 2.54 7.15
CA ALA A 119 3.04 2.71 7.39
C ALA A 119 3.48 2.08 8.71
N ASP A 120 2.75 2.29 9.81
CA ASP A 120 3.07 1.68 11.09
C ASP A 120 2.92 0.15 11.07
N LEU A 121 1.91 -0.36 10.36
CA LEU A 121 1.77 -1.80 10.15
C LEU A 121 2.95 -2.35 9.34
N ALA A 122 3.34 -1.70 8.26
CA ALA A 122 4.48 -2.14 7.44
C ALA A 122 5.83 -1.98 8.14
N ALA A 123 5.98 -1.04 9.07
CA ALA A 123 7.17 -0.90 9.91
C ALA A 123 7.25 -2.00 10.98
N ASP A 124 6.10 -2.51 11.45
CA ASP A 124 6.06 -3.65 12.36
C ASP A 124 6.65 -4.90 11.71
N LEU A 125 7.58 -5.56 12.42
CA LEU A 125 8.37 -6.67 11.89
C LEU A 125 7.50 -7.80 11.32
N LYS A 126 6.30 -8.01 11.86
CA LYS A 126 5.37 -9.04 11.37
C LYS A 126 4.97 -8.82 9.91
N TRP A 127 4.66 -7.59 9.53
CA TRP A 127 4.23 -7.27 8.16
C TRP A 127 5.42 -6.88 7.29
N ARG A 128 6.42 -6.19 7.84
CA ARG A 128 7.67 -5.87 7.13
C ARG A 128 8.29 -7.12 6.53
N SER A 129 8.45 -8.17 7.32
CA SER A 129 9.04 -9.43 6.83
C SER A 129 8.18 -10.12 5.77
N ARG A 130 6.84 -9.90 5.76
CA ARG A 130 5.96 -10.42 4.70
C ARG A 130 6.12 -9.65 3.39
N LEU A 131 6.19 -8.32 3.46
CA LEU A 131 6.44 -7.47 2.31
C LEU A 131 7.82 -7.79 1.69
N VAL A 132 8.85 -7.87 2.52
CA VAL A 132 10.22 -8.22 2.08
C VAL A 132 10.26 -9.62 1.46
N ALA A 133 9.72 -10.65 2.14
CA ALA A 133 9.75 -12.02 1.63
C ALA A 133 8.94 -12.20 0.33
N SER A 134 7.74 -11.61 0.23
CA SER A 134 6.92 -11.68 -0.99
C SER A 134 7.61 -11.01 -2.18
N THR A 135 8.27 -9.87 -1.96
CA THR A 135 9.05 -9.15 -2.96
C THR A 135 10.28 -9.96 -3.40
N MET A 136 11.01 -10.56 -2.45
CA MET A 136 12.12 -11.45 -2.75
C MET A 136 11.70 -12.62 -3.65
N LEU A 137 10.64 -13.33 -3.28
CA LEU A 137 10.14 -14.50 -4.02
C LEU A 137 9.56 -14.10 -5.38
N GLY A 138 8.65 -13.13 -5.40
CA GLY A 138 7.87 -12.79 -6.59
C GLY A 138 8.63 -11.95 -7.62
N GLN A 139 9.69 -11.24 -7.20
CA GLN A 139 10.45 -10.32 -8.07
C GLN A 139 11.96 -10.64 -8.10
N GLY A 140 12.41 -11.69 -7.41
CA GLY A 140 13.81 -12.13 -7.43
C GLY A 140 14.78 -11.18 -6.74
N LYS A 141 14.29 -10.34 -5.82
CA LYS A 141 15.13 -9.38 -5.10
C LYS A 141 15.94 -10.07 -4.00
N THR A 142 17.14 -9.55 -3.74
CA THR A 142 17.88 -9.88 -2.50
C THR A 142 17.19 -9.22 -1.30
N VAL A 143 17.46 -9.71 -0.08
CA VAL A 143 16.83 -9.17 1.14
C VAL A 143 17.04 -7.67 1.30
N PHE A 144 18.25 -7.17 1.00
CA PHE A 144 18.53 -5.73 1.06
C PHE A 144 17.75 -4.95 0.00
N GLN A 145 17.67 -5.45 -1.24
CA GLN A 145 16.92 -4.79 -2.31
C GLN A 145 15.41 -4.76 -2.05
N ALA A 146 14.88 -5.81 -1.41
CA ALA A 146 13.49 -5.87 -1.00
C ALA A 146 13.20 -4.97 0.23
N GLU A 147 14.14 -4.87 1.16
CA GLU A 147 14.04 -3.98 2.33
C GLU A 147 13.93 -2.52 1.93
N ILE A 148 14.83 -2.04 1.07
CA ILE A 148 14.87 -0.62 0.72
C ILE A 148 13.65 -0.19 -0.11
N ASP A 149 13.03 -1.11 -0.85
CA ASP A 149 11.86 -0.86 -1.70
C ASP A 149 10.54 -1.15 -0.96
N ALA A 150 10.25 -2.43 -0.71
CA ALA A 150 8.95 -2.88 -0.24
C ALA A 150 8.68 -2.53 1.23
N ALA A 151 9.70 -2.17 1.99
CA ALA A 151 9.57 -1.63 3.34
C ALA A 151 9.90 -0.14 3.39
N CYS A 152 11.18 0.24 3.34
CA CYS A 152 11.60 1.63 3.59
C CYS A 152 10.93 2.62 2.64
N GLU A 153 11.07 2.44 1.32
CA GLU A 153 10.50 3.37 0.34
C GLU A 153 8.97 3.42 0.40
N LEU A 154 8.29 2.28 0.56
CA LEU A 154 6.83 2.26 0.70
C LEU A 154 6.34 2.97 1.98
N ILE A 155 6.99 2.75 3.12
CA ILE A 155 6.70 3.39 4.41
C ILE A 155 6.94 4.90 4.30
N ASP A 156 8.05 5.30 3.69
CA ASP A 156 8.41 6.69 3.45
C ASP A 156 7.38 7.35 2.53
N PHE A 157 6.95 6.70 1.45
CA PHE A 157 5.92 7.23 0.57
C PHE A 157 4.63 7.56 1.32
N TRP A 158 4.18 6.69 2.21
CA TRP A 158 2.97 6.97 3.00
C TRP A 158 3.17 8.11 3.98
N ARG A 159 4.29 8.15 4.71
CA ARG A 159 4.54 9.18 5.73
C ARG A 159 4.86 10.55 5.13
N PHE A 160 5.77 10.61 4.15
CA PHE A 160 6.14 11.86 3.49
C PHE A 160 4.98 12.45 2.69
N ASN A 161 4.16 11.64 2.00
CA ASN A 161 3.00 12.19 1.30
C ASN A 161 1.95 12.77 2.26
N VAL A 162 1.80 12.23 3.47
CA VAL A 162 0.97 12.85 4.51
C VAL A 162 1.56 14.19 4.97
N GLN A 163 2.88 14.29 5.17
CA GLN A 163 3.54 15.55 5.47
C GLN A 163 3.40 16.58 4.33
N HIS A 164 3.54 16.15 3.08
CA HIS A 164 3.39 17.03 1.91
C HIS A 164 1.95 17.51 1.73
N MET A 165 0.98 16.61 1.90
CA MET A 165 -0.44 16.96 1.95
C MET A 165 -0.72 18.00 3.04
N ALA A 166 -0.15 17.81 4.24
CA ALA A 166 -0.27 18.74 5.35
C ALA A 166 0.26 20.14 5.03
N ALA A 167 1.45 20.21 4.43
CA ALA A 167 2.05 21.46 3.98
C ALA A 167 1.23 22.15 2.87
N ALA A 168 0.73 21.37 1.90
CA ALA A 168 -0.09 21.88 0.81
C ALA A 168 -1.41 22.49 1.32
N MET A 169 -2.01 21.89 2.35
CA MET A 169 -3.22 22.41 2.98
C MET A 169 -3.02 23.69 3.79
N ALA A 170 -1.83 23.84 4.38
CA ALA A 170 -1.49 25.04 5.14
C ALA A 170 -1.26 26.28 4.24
N TYR A 171 -0.97 26.06 2.96
CA TYR A 171 -0.82 27.14 1.99
C TYR A 171 -2.16 27.88 1.81
N GLN A 172 -2.12 29.21 1.98
CA GLN A 172 -3.26 30.10 1.73
C GLN A 172 -2.81 31.23 0.79
N PRO A 173 -3.68 31.69 -0.12
CA PRO A 173 -3.38 32.85 -0.94
C PRO A 173 -3.20 34.09 -0.07
N THR A 174 -2.39 35.04 -0.53
CA THR A 174 -2.30 36.36 0.10
C THR A 174 -3.67 37.03 0.08
N SER A 175 -4.19 37.40 1.25
CA SER A 175 -5.39 38.22 1.34
C SER A 175 -5.01 39.62 0.88
N THR A 176 -5.58 40.05 -0.24
CA THR A 176 -5.58 41.46 -0.66
C THR A 176 -6.83 42.15 -0.13
#